data_AF-A0A4R2GY64-F1
#
_entry.id   AF-A0A4R2GY64-F1
#
_cell.length_a   1.000
_cell.length_b   1.000
_cell.length_c   1.000
_cell.angle_alpha   90.00
_cell.angle_beta   90.00
_cell.angle_gamma   90.00
#
_symmetry.space_group_name_H-M   'P 1'
#
loop_
_entity.id
_entity.type
_entity.pdbx_description
1 polymer ?
#
loop_
_entity_poly.entity_id
_entity_poly.type
_entity_poly.pdbx_seq_one_letter_code
_entity_poly.pdbx_strand_id
1 'polypeptide(L)'
;MRTRFTENHHSHLARQPAAGAASRIARRAMARASGLAARLAVAQIAFAQIALASIALSPVALAQPAAPGAGPPPPPSLAPRGPRGAAPTTEQSMLRLAEIMGSLAWLRNLCGANDGRLWRDRMTALIEAESTPPERRQRLAAAWNDSYRAWSLSYKRCTPSAELAIQRYVAEGAALSRALSARIAR
;
A
#
# COMPACT_ATOMS: atom_id res chain seq x y z
N MET A 1 4.77 -73.51 -12.30
CA MET A 1 5.50 -74.09 -13.46
C MET A 1 5.91 -72.94 -14.36
N ARG A 2 7.22 -72.63 -14.45
CA ARG A 2 8.13 -72.94 -15.60
C ARG A 2 7.64 -72.25 -16.88
N THR A 3 8.36 -71.40 -17.61
CA THR A 3 9.81 -71.26 -17.89
C THR A 3 10.00 -69.95 -18.71
N ARG A 4 11.06 -69.14 -18.52
CA ARG A 4 12.29 -69.04 -19.37
C ARG A 4 12.02 -68.95 -20.90
N PHE A 5 12.69 -68.22 -21.76
CA PHE A 5 13.90 -67.36 -21.77
C PHE A 5 14.24 -67.19 -23.26
N THR A 6 14.45 -65.98 -23.77
CA THR A 6 15.33 -65.62 -24.91
C THR A 6 15.36 -64.08 -24.92
N GLU A 7 16.32 -63.40 -24.31
CA GLU A 7 17.71 -63.21 -24.76
C GLU A 7 17.81 -63.05 -26.28
N ASN A 8 17.97 -61.81 -26.74
CA ASN A 8 18.61 -61.54 -28.02
C ASN A 8 19.50 -60.29 -27.89
N HIS A 9 20.80 -60.57 -27.78
CA HIS A 9 21.89 -59.61 -27.85
C HIS A 9 22.20 -59.33 -29.32
N HIS A 10 22.21 -58.06 -29.74
CA HIS A 10 23.13 -57.64 -30.81
C HIS A 10 23.64 -56.22 -30.57
N SER A 11 24.83 -56.17 -29.99
CA SER A 11 25.76 -55.05 -30.03
C SER A 11 26.26 -54.88 -31.47
N HIS A 12 26.01 -53.72 -32.10
CA HIS A 12 26.85 -53.25 -33.19
C HIS A 12 27.26 -51.80 -32.95
N LEU A 13 28.57 -51.65 -33.00
CA LEU A 13 29.39 -50.48 -32.72
C LEU A 13 29.19 -49.36 -33.74
N ALA A 14 29.30 -48.14 -33.22
CA ALA A 14 30.03 -47.01 -33.80
C ALA A 14 29.74 -46.59 -35.25
N ARG A 15 28.99 -45.49 -35.37
CA ARG A 15 29.27 -44.38 -36.31
C ARG A 15 28.65 -43.08 -35.78
N GLN A 16 29.40 -42.33 -34.98
CA GLN A 16 29.35 -40.86 -35.00
C GLN A 16 30.26 -40.42 -36.16
N PRO A 17 29.97 -39.37 -36.97
CA PRO A 17 29.63 -38.03 -36.47
C PRO A 17 28.66 -37.21 -37.36
N ALA A 18 28.10 -36.14 -36.82
CA ALA A 18 27.84 -34.91 -37.59
C ALA A 18 27.58 -33.73 -36.64
N ALA A 19 28.59 -32.87 -36.53
CA ALA A 19 28.65 -31.63 -35.76
C ALA A 19 27.71 -30.53 -36.31
N GLY A 20 26.39 -30.76 -36.34
CA GLY A 20 25.44 -29.86 -37.01
C GLY A 20 24.33 -29.23 -36.15
N ALA A 21 24.10 -29.72 -34.93
CA ALA A 21 22.97 -29.27 -34.10
C ALA A 21 23.39 -28.27 -33.01
N ALA A 22 24.53 -28.50 -32.34
CA ALA A 22 25.04 -27.63 -31.28
C ALA A 22 25.41 -26.21 -31.79
N SER A 23 25.77 -26.08 -33.07
CA SER A 23 26.15 -24.80 -33.67
C SER A 23 24.97 -23.87 -34.00
N ARG A 24 23.74 -24.36 -34.04
CA ARG A 24 22.54 -23.53 -34.32
C ARG A 24 21.92 -22.94 -33.05
N ILE A 25 22.06 -23.63 -31.93
CA ILE A 25 21.57 -23.17 -30.63
C ILE A 25 22.51 -22.09 -30.07
N ALA A 26 23.83 -22.25 -30.22
CA ALA A 26 24.82 -21.24 -29.83
C ALA A 26 24.70 -19.92 -30.64
N ARG A 27 24.38 -20.00 -31.94
CA ARG A 27 24.18 -18.81 -32.80
C ARG A 27 22.93 -18.01 -32.47
N ARG A 28 21.85 -18.66 -32.00
CA ARG A 28 20.62 -17.95 -31.56
C ARG A 28 20.78 -17.25 -30.22
N ALA A 29 21.67 -17.74 -29.34
CA ALA A 29 21.99 -17.09 -28.08
C ALA A 29 22.82 -15.80 -28.27
N MET A 30 23.74 -15.76 -29.25
CA MET A 30 24.55 -14.56 -29.52
C MET A 30 23.81 -13.44 -30.26
N ALA A 31 22.75 -13.72 -31.03
CA ALA A 31 22.02 -12.67 -31.78
C ALA A 31 21.01 -11.86 -30.93
N ARG A 32 20.65 -12.31 -29.73
CA ARG A 32 19.81 -11.53 -28.79
C ARG A 32 20.62 -10.65 -27.84
N ALA A 33 21.93 -10.87 -27.73
CA ALA A 33 22.84 -10.06 -26.91
C ALA A 33 23.30 -8.76 -27.61
N SER A 34 23.13 -8.64 -28.93
CA SER A 34 23.66 -7.51 -29.73
C SER A 34 22.64 -6.40 -30.03
N GLY A 35 21.39 -6.51 -29.56
CA GLY A 35 20.32 -5.53 -29.83
C GLY A 35 20.07 -4.51 -28.72
N LEU A 36 20.62 -4.71 -27.51
CA LEU A 36 20.46 -3.76 -26.39
C LEU A 36 21.52 -2.64 -26.40
N ALA A 37 22.69 -2.85 -27.01
CA ALA A 37 23.76 -1.85 -27.02
C ALA A 37 23.50 -0.68 -27.99
N ALA A 38 22.71 -0.87 -29.05
CA ALA A 38 22.46 0.17 -30.06
C ALA A 38 21.27 1.10 -29.74
N ARG A 39 20.45 0.80 -28.73
CA ARG A 39 19.37 1.70 -28.26
C ARG A 39 19.75 2.55 -27.04
N LEU A 40 20.93 2.31 -26.46
CA LEU A 40 21.47 3.11 -25.35
C LEU A 40 22.42 4.24 -25.79
N ALA A 41 22.85 4.27 -27.06
CA ALA A 41 23.79 5.28 -27.55
C ALA A 41 23.16 6.60 -28.04
N VAL A 42 21.84 6.69 -28.20
CA VAL A 42 21.15 7.95 -28.58
C VAL A 42 20.46 8.64 -27.39
N ALA A 43 20.30 7.94 -26.26
CA ALA A 43 19.64 8.47 -25.06
C ALA A 43 20.61 8.85 -23.91
N GLN A 44 21.90 9.00 -24.20
CA GLN A 44 22.94 9.38 -23.21
C GLN A 44 23.48 10.81 -23.40
N ILE A 45 23.13 11.50 -24.49
CA ILE A 45 23.65 12.86 -24.79
C ILE A 45 22.72 13.98 -24.26
N ALA A 46 21.52 13.67 -23.78
CA ALA A 46 20.55 14.70 -23.36
C ALA A 46 20.51 15.01 -21.85
N PHE A 47 21.27 14.32 -20.99
CA PHE A 47 21.20 14.52 -19.52
C PHE A 47 22.41 15.24 -18.91
N ALA A 48 23.44 15.59 -19.69
CA ALA A 48 24.70 16.15 -19.17
C ALA A 48 24.88 17.67 -19.40
N GLN A 49 23.83 18.42 -19.79
CA GLN A 49 23.92 19.87 -20.08
C GLN A 49 22.97 20.76 -19.28
N ILE A 50 22.28 20.23 -18.26
CA ILE A 50 21.48 21.05 -17.33
C ILE A 50 22.12 20.98 -15.93
N ALA A 51 23.43 21.21 -15.86
CA ALA A 51 24.22 21.18 -14.62
C ALA A 51 24.99 22.48 -14.33
N LEU A 52 24.80 23.55 -15.11
CA LEU A 52 25.43 24.84 -14.84
C LEU A 52 24.51 26.01 -15.20
N ALA A 53 23.55 26.35 -14.33
CA ALA A 53 23.03 27.73 -14.14
C ALA A 53 21.78 27.72 -13.24
N SER A 54 21.91 27.45 -11.94
CA SER A 54 20.92 27.84 -10.91
C SER A 54 21.51 27.71 -9.49
N ILE A 55 22.74 28.22 -9.29
CA ILE A 55 23.29 28.45 -7.94
C ILE A 55 23.11 29.94 -7.64
N ALA A 56 21.90 30.35 -7.28
CA ALA A 56 21.62 31.59 -6.55
C ALA A 56 20.11 31.73 -6.33
N LEU A 57 19.60 31.08 -5.28
CA LEU A 57 18.58 31.60 -4.36
C LEU A 57 18.25 30.46 -3.37
N SER A 58 19.15 30.26 -2.41
CA SER A 58 18.81 29.45 -1.22
C SER A 58 17.93 30.30 -0.33
N PRO A 59 16.65 29.96 -0.08
CA PRO A 59 16.01 30.44 1.12
C PRO A 59 16.73 29.75 2.28
N VAL A 60 17.41 30.53 3.11
CA VAL A 60 17.75 30.11 4.47
C VAL A 60 16.45 29.65 5.10
N ALA A 61 16.30 28.33 5.23
CA ALA A 61 15.28 27.74 6.06
C ALA A 61 15.57 28.23 7.48
N LEU A 62 14.77 29.18 7.96
CA LEU A 62 14.68 29.48 9.38
C LEU A 62 14.33 28.16 10.05
N ALA A 63 15.33 27.52 10.64
CA ALA A 63 15.15 26.41 11.57
C ALA A 63 14.22 26.93 12.66
N GLN A 64 12.95 26.56 12.59
CA GLN A 64 12.03 26.79 13.69
C GLN A 64 12.59 26.01 14.88
N PRO A 65 12.95 26.66 15.99
CA PRO A 65 13.32 25.93 17.19
C PRO A 65 12.13 25.07 17.59
N ALA A 66 12.28 23.75 17.51
CA ALA A 66 11.33 22.82 18.11
C ALA A 66 11.24 23.17 19.60
N ALA A 67 10.10 23.71 20.02
CA ALA A 67 9.85 24.03 21.41
C ALA A 67 10.11 22.77 22.26
N PRO A 68 11.03 22.82 23.24
CA PRO A 68 11.19 21.72 24.18
C PRO A 68 9.91 21.67 25.04
N GLY A 69 9.12 20.60 24.90
CA GLY A 69 7.98 20.36 25.78
C GLY A 69 6.59 20.39 25.13
N ALA A 70 6.47 20.35 23.80
CA ALA A 70 5.19 19.99 23.20
C ALA A 70 4.88 18.51 23.56
N GLY A 71 4.02 18.31 24.56
CA GLY A 71 3.38 17.02 24.77
C GLY A 71 2.70 16.52 23.49
N PRO A 72 2.28 15.24 23.42
CA PRO A 72 1.60 14.71 22.24
C PRO A 72 0.52 15.70 21.78
N PRO A 73 0.47 16.06 20.50
CA PRO A 73 -0.54 17.00 20.00
C PRO A 73 -1.92 16.52 20.46
N PRO A 74 -2.82 17.45 20.84
CA PRO A 74 -4.16 17.07 21.28
C PRO A 74 -4.80 16.17 20.22
N PRO A 75 -5.56 15.15 20.64
CA PRO A 75 -6.15 14.21 19.70
C PRO A 75 -6.94 15.00 18.64
N PRO A 76 -6.79 14.67 17.34
CA PRO A 76 -7.48 15.38 16.27
C PRO A 76 -8.96 15.50 16.58
N SER A 77 -9.49 16.72 16.41
CA SER A 77 -10.84 17.07 16.81
C SER A 77 -11.86 16.11 16.20
N LEU A 78 -12.78 15.63 17.03
CA LEU A 78 -13.92 14.82 16.62
C LEU A 78 -15.04 15.66 15.97
N ALA A 79 -14.83 16.97 15.83
CA ALA A 79 -15.79 17.85 15.21
C ALA A 79 -16.02 17.43 13.74
N PRO A 80 -17.28 17.37 13.28
CA PRO A 80 -17.59 17.13 11.88
C PRO A 80 -16.82 18.11 10.99
N ARG A 81 -16.01 17.60 10.06
CA ARG A 81 -15.44 18.40 8.97
C ARG A 81 -16.53 18.64 7.93
N GLY A 82 -17.43 19.58 8.21
CA GLY A 82 -18.52 19.96 7.33
C GLY A 82 -19.11 21.32 7.71
N PRO A 83 -19.88 21.97 6.82
CA PRO A 83 -20.54 23.23 7.13
C PRO A 83 -21.39 23.10 8.40
N ARG A 84 -21.16 23.99 9.37
CA ARG A 84 -21.88 24.00 10.65
C ARG A 84 -23.37 24.20 10.39
N GLY A 85 -24.18 23.17 10.65
CA GLY A 85 -25.65 23.23 10.63
C GLY A 85 -26.34 22.28 9.65
N ALA A 86 -25.64 21.70 8.67
CA ALA A 86 -26.22 20.69 7.76
C ALA A 86 -25.89 19.27 8.25
N ALA A 87 -26.86 18.35 8.14
CA ALA A 87 -26.60 16.93 8.39
C ALA A 87 -25.53 16.43 7.40
N PRO A 88 -24.54 15.61 7.84
CA PRO A 88 -23.52 15.09 6.95
C PRO A 88 -24.15 14.26 5.83
N THR A 89 -23.63 14.39 4.62
CA THR A 89 -24.03 13.51 3.51
C THR A 89 -23.65 12.05 3.83
N THR A 90 -24.27 11.09 3.14
CA THR A 90 -23.89 9.67 3.26
C THR A 90 -22.40 9.50 2.96
N GLU A 91 -21.90 10.14 1.90
CA GLU A 91 -20.49 10.10 1.53
C GLU A 91 -19.57 10.67 2.64
N GLN A 92 -19.90 11.83 3.21
CA GLN A 92 -19.15 12.40 4.33
C GLN A 92 -19.16 11.48 5.57
N SER A 93 -20.30 10.83 5.84
CA SER A 93 -20.43 9.87 6.94
C SER A 93 -19.57 8.62 6.71
N MET A 94 -19.46 8.15 5.47
CA MET A 94 -18.61 7.01 5.10
C MET A 94 -17.12 7.36 5.17
N LEU A 95 -16.72 8.55 4.70
CA LEU A 95 -15.35 9.03 4.85
C LEU A 95 -14.96 9.16 6.32
N ARG A 96 -15.86 9.71 7.16
CA ARG A 96 -15.64 9.81 8.59
C ARG A 96 -15.50 8.42 9.24
N LEU A 97 -16.32 7.46 8.84
CA LEU A 97 -16.20 6.08 9.33
C LEU A 97 -14.84 5.48 8.96
N ALA A 98 -14.37 5.67 7.72
CA ALA A 98 -13.05 5.20 7.28
C ALA A 98 -11.90 5.80 8.11
N GLU A 99 -11.94 7.09 8.42
CA GLU A 99 -10.96 7.77 9.28
C GLU A 99 -10.92 7.20 10.70
N ILE A 100 -12.11 6.95 11.27
CA ILE A 100 -12.24 6.39 12.62
C ILE A 100 -11.61 5.00 12.66
N MET A 101 -11.94 4.15 11.69
CA MET A 101 -11.39 2.80 11.69
C MET A 101 -9.85 2.80 11.49
N GLY A 102 -9.30 3.73 10.69
CA GLY A 102 -7.85 3.91 10.55
C GLY A 102 -7.18 4.36 11.86
N SER A 103 -7.83 5.26 12.61
CA SER A 103 -7.40 5.68 13.95
C SER A 103 -7.35 4.49 14.92
N LEU A 104 -8.44 3.70 14.93
CA LEU A 104 -8.59 2.54 15.81
C LEU A 104 -7.57 1.45 15.49
N ALA A 105 -7.28 1.21 14.22
CA ALA A 105 -6.29 0.22 13.79
C ALA A 105 -4.89 0.50 14.37
N TRP A 106 -4.49 1.78 14.44
CA TRP A 106 -3.22 2.15 15.08
C TRP A 106 -3.31 2.13 16.60
N LEU A 107 -4.24 2.91 17.16
CA LEU A 107 -4.31 3.16 18.60
C LEU A 107 -4.54 1.89 19.42
N ARG A 108 -5.41 1.00 18.96
CA ARG A 108 -5.73 -0.23 19.69
C ARG A 108 -4.59 -1.22 19.66
N ASN A 109 -3.86 -1.28 18.55
CA ASN A 109 -2.62 -2.06 18.48
C ASN A 109 -1.56 -1.50 19.43
N LEU A 110 -1.40 -0.17 19.46
CA LEU A 110 -0.47 0.51 20.36
C LEU A 110 -0.79 0.28 21.85
N CYS A 111 -2.07 0.20 22.19
CA CYS A 111 -2.55 -0.04 23.56
C CYS A 111 -2.79 -1.53 23.89
N GLY A 112 -2.24 -2.46 23.09
CA GLY A 112 -2.17 -3.88 23.45
C GLY A 112 -3.41 -4.72 23.15
N ALA A 113 -4.42 -4.18 22.46
CA ALA A 113 -5.58 -4.97 22.03
C ALA A 113 -5.22 -5.98 20.91
N ASN A 114 -4.12 -5.73 20.17
CA ASN A 114 -3.60 -6.60 19.11
C ASN A 114 -4.61 -6.99 18.02
N ASP A 115 -5.65 -6.17 17.80
CA ASP A 115 -6.73 -6.41 16.86
C ASP A 115 -6.58 -5.63 15.55
N GLY A 116 -5.36 -5.16 15.23
CA GLY A 116 -5.10 -4.38 14.02
C GLY A 116 -5.51 -5.08 12.72
N ARG A 117 -5.48 -6.42 12.69
CA ARG A 117 -5.96 -7.21 11.54
C ARG A 117 -7.49 -7.08 11.36
N LEU A 118 -8.25 -7.21 12.45
CA LEU A 118 -9.70 -7.08 12.43
C LEU A 118 -10.14 -5.73 11.84
N TRP A 119 -9.45 -4.64 12.21
CA TRP A 119 -9.78 -3.32 11.68
C TRP A 119 -9.48 -3.21 10.18
N ARG A 120 -8.38 -3.79 9.70
CA ARG A 120 -8.09 -3.85 8.26
C ARG A 120 -9.14 -4.65 7.50
N ASP A 121 -9.56 -5.80 8.04
CA ASP A 121 -10.56 -6.64 7.40
C ASP A 121 -11.92 -5.92 7.32
N ARG A 122 -12.29 -5.17 8.37
CA ARG A 122 -13.47 -4.29 8.36
C ARG A 122 -13.38 -3.19 7.30
N MET A 123 -12.21 -2.60 7.09
CA MET A 123 -12.03 -1.60 6.03
C MET A 123 -12.16 -2.23 4.65
N THR A 124 -11.57 -3.41 4.44
CA THR A 124 -11.72 -4.16 3.19
C THR A 124 -13.20 -4.44 2.91
N ALA A 125 -13.94 -4.92 3.92
CA ALA A 125 -15.38 -5.16 3.79
C ALA A 125 -16.16 -3.88 3.44
N LEU A 126 -15.81 -2.74 4.05
CA LEU A 126 -16.43 -1.46 3.70
C LEU A 126 -16.15 -1.06 2.24
N ILE A 127 -14.89 -1.19 1.79
CA ILE A 127 -14.49 -0.83 0.43
C ILE A 127 -15.17 -1.73 -0.61
N GLU A 128 -15.29 -3.03 -0.33
CA GLU A 128 -15.97 -3.96 -1.24
C GLU A 128 -17.49 -3.78 -1.24
N ALA A 129 -18.08 -3.32 -0.13
CA ALA A 129 -19.50 -2.97 -0.07
C ALA A 129 -19.83 -1.68 -0.84
N GLU A 130 -18.85 -0.80 -1.06
CA GLU A 130 -19.04 0.42 -1.85
C GLU A 130 -19.04 0.08 -3.36
N SER A 131 -20.24 -0.16 -3.89
CA SER A 131 -20.47 -0.44 -5.31
C SER A 131 -20.31 0.81 -6.18
N THR A 132 -19.07 1.17 -6.53
CA THR A 132 -18.67 2.06 -7.67
C THR A 132 -19.08 3.55 -7.52
N PRO A 133 -18.32 4.55 -8.03
CA PRO A 133 -17.10 4.53 -8.86
C PRO A 133 -15.80 4.21 -8.11
N PRO A 134 -14.73 3.76 -8.81
CA PRO A 134 -13.41 3.48 -8.21
C PRO A 134 -12.84 4.66 -7.43
N GLU A 135 -13.19 5.89 -7.83
CA GLU A 135 -12.84 7.12 -7.09
C GLU A 135 -13.35 7.10 -5.65
N ARG A 136 -14.56 6.58 -5.39
CA ARG A 136 -15.10 6.53 -4.02
C ARG A 136 -14.35 5.53 -3.15
N ARG A 137 -14.00 4.36 -3.70
CA ARG A 137 -13.11 3.39 -3.04
C ARG A 137 -11.75 4.01 -2.70
N GLN A 138 -11.17 4.77 -3.64
CA GLN A 138 -9.90 5.47 -3.43
C GLN A 138 -9.99 6.50 -2.31
N ARG A 139 -11.08 7.29 -2.26
CA ARG A 139 -11.29 8.28 -1.19
C ARG A 139 -11.46 7.63 0.19
N LEU A 140 -12.16 6.50 0.27
CA LEU A 140 -12.26 5.72 1.51
C LEU A 140 -10.87 5.20 1.96
N ALA A 141 -10.10 4.62 1.04
CA ALA A 141 -8.75 4.15 1.32
C ALA A 141 -7.81 5.30 1.74
N ALA A 142 -7.90 6.46 1.08
CA ALA A 142 -7.13 7.65 1.43
C ALA A 142 -7.46 8.12 2.86
N ALA A 143 -8.74 8.28 3.18
CA ALA A 143 -9.21 8.70 4.51
C ALA A 143 -8.73 7.77 5.64
N TRP A 144 -8.78 6.45 5.40
CA TRP A 144 -8.20 5.46 6.31
C TRP A 144 -6.69 5.67 6.49
N ASN A 145 -5.95 5.73 5.38
CA ASN A 145 -4.48 5.78 5.37
C ASN A 145 -3.95 7.06 6.01
N ASP A 146 -4.60 8.20 5.73
CA ASP A 146 -4.26 9.49 6.30
C ASP A 146 -4.43 9.50 7.81
N SER A 147 -5.55 8.95 8.28
CA SER A 147 -5.82 8.85 9.71
C SER A 147 -4.83 7.92 10.42
N TYR A 148 -4.59 6.73 9.87
CA TYR A 148 -3.61 5.80 10.43
C TYR A 148 -2.22 6.45 10.56
N ARG A 149 -1.75 7.14 9.50
CA ARG A 149 -0.48 7.88 9.54
C ARG A 149 -0.50 8.98 10.59
N ALA A 150 -1.54 9.82 10.63
CA ALA A 150 -1.64 10.92 11.57
C ALA A 150 -1.48 10.44 13.02
N TRP A 151 -2.23 9.39 13.40
CA TRP A 151 -2.16 8.82 14.75
C TRP A 151 -0.83 8.13 15.05
N SER A 152 -0.21 7.51 14.05
CA SER A 152 1.14 6.94 14.19
C SER A 152 2.23 7.97 14.40
N LEU A 153 2.06 9.19 13.90
CA LEU A 153 2.98 10.30 14.17
C LEU A 153 2.78 10.85 15.58
N SER A 154 1.53 10.96 16.05
CA SER A 154 1.20 11.55 17.35
C SER A 154 1.49 10.64 18.56
N TYR A 155 1.30 9.33 18.43
CA TYR A 155 1.42 8.39 19.55
C TYR A 155 2.43 7.28 19.27
N LYS A 156 3.48 7.23 20.10
CA LYS A 156 4.52 6.18 20.07
C LYS A 156 4.42 5.18 21.24
N ARG A 157 3.61 5.50 22.24
CA ARG A 157 3.30 4.67 23.41
C ARG A 157 1.83 4.88 23.77
N CYS A 158 1.21 3.90 24.41
CA CYS A 158 -0.14 4.08 24.93
C CYS A 158 -0.14 5.12 26.07
N THR A 159 -1.08 6.05 26.03
CA THR A 159 -1.28 7.11 27.04
C THR A 159 -2.76 7.18 27.42
N PRO A 160 -3.13 7.80 28.56
CA PRO A 160 -4.54 8.00 28.91
C PRO A 160 -5.34 8.76 27.84
N SER A 161 -4.70 9.70 27.13
CA SER A 161 -5.35 10.41 26.01
C SER A 161 -5.57 9.51 24.78
N ALA A 162 -4.69 8.55 24.53
CA ALA A 162 -4.88 7.54 23.48
C ALA A 162 -6.05 6.60 23.81
N GLU A 163 -6.15 6.14 25.06
CA GLU A 163 -7.25 5.29 25.52
C GLU A 163 -8.60 6.02 25.43
N LEU A 164 -8.64 7.29 25.86
CA LEU A 164 -9.84 8.11 25.73
C LEU A 164 -10.24 8.31 24.25
N ALA A 165 -9.27 8.51 23.36
CA ALA A 165 -9.54 8.59 21.93
C ALA A 165 -10.14 7.28 21.38
N ILE A 166 -9.61 6.12 21.79
CA ILE A 166 -10.18 4.81 21.43
C ILE A 166 -11.65 4.72 21.85
N GLN A 167 -11.96 5.03 23.11
CA GLN A 167 -13.33 4.94 23.63
C GLN A 167 -14.31 5.81 22.83
N ARG A 168 -13.92 7.06 22.57
CA ARG A 168 -14.73 8.00 21.78
C ARG A 168 -14.94 7.52 20.35
N TYR A 169 -13.89 7.00 19.71
CA TYR A 169 -13.96 6.51 18.33
C TYR A 169 -14.77 5.23 18.18
N VAL A 170 -14.73 4.32 19.16
CA VAL A 170 -15.61 3.15 19.16
C VAL A 170 -17.08 3.59 19.22
N ALA A 171 -17.40 4.54 20.10
CA ALA A 171 -18.77 5.06 20.22
C ALA A 171 -19.23 5.78 18.95
N GLU A 172 -18.40 6.66 18.39
CA GLU A 172 -18.70 7.40 17.17
C GLU A 172 -18.82 6.47 15.95
N GLY A 173 -17.88 5.53 15.78
CA GLY A 173 -17.91 4.55 14.70
C GLY A 173 -19.18 3.70 14.75
N ALA A 174 -19.58 3.22 15.93
CA ALA A 174 -20.81 2.45 16.10
C ALA A 174 -22.08 3.27 15.79
N ALA A 175 -22.08 4.57 16.09
CA ALA A 175 -23.18 5.46 15.72
C ALA A 175 -23.26 5.68 14.21
N LEU A 176 -22.11 5.92 13.55
CA LEU A 176 -22.03 6.11 12.10
C LEU A 176 -22.45 4.86 11.34
N SER A 177 -21.98 3.68 11.73
CA SER A 177 -22.36 2.42 11.08
C SER A 177 -23.88 2.20 11.14
N ARG A 178 -24.51 2.39 12.31
CA ARG A 178 -25.98 2.27 12.44
C ARG A 178 -26.72 3.30 11.60
N ALA A 179 -26.27 4.55 11.61
CA ALA A 179 -26.89 5.62 10.83
C ALA A 179 -26.78 5.38 9.31
N LEU A 180 -25.65 4.85 8.84
CA LEU A 180 -25.44 4.48 7.45
C LEU A 180 -26.33 3.30 7.04
N SER A 181 -26.35 2.22 7.82
CA SER A 181 -27.21 1.06 7.55
C SER A 181 -28.70 1.44 7.49
N ALA A 182 -29.16 2.30 8.42
CA ALA A 182 -30.55 2.77 8.44
C ALA A 182 -30.93 3.65 7.23
N ARG A 183 -29.95 4.29 6.57
CA ARG A 183 -30.18 5.08 5.36
C ARG A 183 -30.23 4.22 4.10
N ILE A 184 -29.37 3.19 4.04
CA ILE A 184 -29.28 2.30 2.87
C ILE A 184 -30.47 1.34 2.81
N ALA A 185 -31.04 0.96 3.95
CA ALA A 185 -32.21 0.08 4.02
C ALA A 185 -33.54 0.73 3.62
N ARG A 186 -33.52 1.99 3.18
CA ARG A 186 -34.71 2.79 2.86
C ARG A 186 -34.79 3.02 1.36
#